data_AF-B8BVF6-F1
#
_entry.id   AF-B8BVF6-F1
#
_cell.length_a   1.000
_cell.length_b   1.000
_cell.length_c   1.000
_cell.angle_alpha   90.00
_cell.angle_beta   90.00
_cell.angle_gamma   90.00
#
_symmetry.space_group_name_H-M   'P 1'
#
loop_
_entity.id
_entity.type
_entity.pdbx_description
1 polymer ?
#
loop_
_entity_poly.entity_id
_entity_poly.type
_entity_poly.pdbx_seq_one_letter_code
_entity_poly.pdbx_strand_id
1 'polypeptide(L)'
;SGVIVEGWLYKKSSNRLSLNAWTRRWFILDKNGVYYLKDFMERVKVCDILLCTVREINSKAKGNSNLRWCFEIISPNSKSYMLQACGPNDFKMWVGGIRSCIGKITPRKFGRNGARGGTQTESISFDEGGDAEGNASGHGGARLALFDNDFVCADCGNVDPDWASLNLGVVLCIECSGVHRSLGVHVSKVRSLRLDTISEFEYKLLLELGNDKVNQIWEAGLHHQKGWTKPKGGATRRVKEEWIKSKYLWKGFVEYLPE
;
A
#
# COMPACT_ATOMS: atom_id res chain seq x y z
N SER A 1 -0.62 -12.10 -0.42
CA SER A 1 -0.90 -11.55 0.92
C SER A 1 0.15 -12.05 1.90
N GLY A 2 0.66 -11.18 2.78
CA GLY A 2 1.58 -11.58 3.86
C GLY A 2 2.48 -10.44 4.33
N VAL A 3 1.91 -9.31 4.75
CA VAL A 3 2.64 -8.27 5.48
C VAL A 3 2.98 -8.82 6.85
N ILE A 4 4.25 -8.70 7.26
CA ILE A 4 4.77 -9.24 8.53
C ILE A 4 4.81 -8.14 9.58
N VAL A 5 5.29 -6.95 9.20
CA VAL A 5 5.27 -5.74 10.03
C VAL A 5 4.99 -4.56 9.12
N GLU A 6 4.14 -3.64 9.56
CA GLU A 6 4.00 -2.33 8.95
C GLU A 6 3.80 -1.26 10.00
N GLY A 7 4.12 -0.01 9.64
CA GLY A 7 3.99 1.10 10.57
C GLY A 7 4.90 2.27 10.25
N TRP A 8 4.78 3.31 11.07
CA TRP A 8 5.57 4.51 10.95
C TRP A 8 6.98 4.34 11.51
N LEU A 9 7.98 4.71 10.72
CA LEU A 9 9.36 4.88 11.17
C LEU A 9 9.92 6.22 10.69
N TYR A 10 10.88 6.75 11.45
CA TYR A 10 11.69 7.88 11.02
C TYR A 10 12.95 7.37 10.33
N LYS A 11 13.20 7.87 9.13
CA LYS A 11 14.38 7.54 8.33
C LYS A 11 15.34 8.73 8.33
N LYS A 12 16.60 8.48 8.69
CA LYS A 12 17.65 9.50 8.59
C LYS A 12 17.96 9.82 7.12
N SER A 13 18.27 11.07 6.82
CA SER A 13 18.71 11.47 5.49
C SER A 13 20.09 10.88 5.18
N SER A 14 20.26 10.40 3.95
CA SER A 14 21.56 10.01 3.40
C SER A 14 22.19 11.14 2.56
N ASN A 15 21.52 12.28 2.43
CA ASN A 15 22.03 13.44 1.70
C ASN A 15 23.08 14.16 2.56
N ARG A 16 24.26 14.42 1.99
CA ARG A 16 25.37 15.11 2.68
C ARG A 16 24.98 16.49 3.20
N LEU A 17 24.05 17.17 2.53
CA LEU A 17 23.56 18.50 2.91
C LEU A 17 22.53 18.48 4.05
N SER A 18 21.98 17.31 4.40
CA SER A 18 20.95 17.18 5.43
C SER A 18 21.14 15.96 6.33
N LEU A 19 22.39 15.57 6.61
CA LEU A 19 22.74 14.33 7.32
C LEU A 19 22.03 14.15 8.67
N ASN A 20 21.60 15.23 9.34
CA ASN A 20 20.91 15.16 10.62
C ASN A 20 19.37 15.21 10.51
N ALA A 21 18.82 15.37 9.30
CA ALA A 21 17.38 15.42 9.08
C ALA A 21 16.77 14.02 9.16
N TRP A 22 15.63 13.91 9.83
CA TRP A 22 14.82 12.71 9.94
C TRP A 22 13.48 12.93 9.24
N THR A 23 13.06 11.96 8.45
CA THR A 23 11.78 12.00 7.72
C THR A 23 10.91 10.83 8.13
N ARG A 24 9.68 11.09 8.58
CA ARG A 24 8.70 10.05 8.89
C ARG A 24 8.18 9.43 7.59
N ARG A 25 8.14 8.10 7.52
CA ARG A 25 7.64 7.32 6.36
C ARG A 25 6.92 6.06 6.86
N TRP A 26 5.93 5.58 6.10
CA TRP A 26 5.29 4.29 6.36
C TRP A 26 6.16 3.19 5.78
N PHE A 27 6.59 2.25 6.62
CA PHE A 27 7.40 1.11 6.24
C PHE A 27 6.56 -0.15 6.22
N ILE A 28 6.94 -1.09 5.35
CA ILE A 28 6.31 -2.39 5.19
C ILE A 28 7.43 -3.44 5.08
N LEU A 29 7.36 -4.45 5.93
CA LEU A 29 8.13 -5.69 5.85
C LEU A 29 7.20 -6.79 5.37
N ASP A 30 7.60 -7.48 4.30
CA ASP A 30 6.98 -8.72 3.86
C ASP A 30 8.04 -9.81 3.61
N LYS A 31 7.61 -10.96 3.10
CA LYS A 31 8.49 -12.10 2.79
C LYS A 31 9.54 -11.82 1.69
N ASN A 32 9.40 -10.73 0.94
CA ASN A 32 10.30 -10.38 -0.16
C ASN A 32 11.31 -9.30 0.27
N GLY A 33 10.93 -8.38 1.16
CA GLY A 33 11.81 -7.26 1.51
C GLY A 33 11.25 -6.26 2.50
N VAL A 34 12.07 -5.24 2.76
CA VAL A 34 11.66 -4.03 3.48
C VAL A 34 11.47 -2.91 2.47
N TYR A 35 10.42 -2.12 2.67
CA TYR A 35 10.03 -1.05 1.77
C TYR A 35 9.55 0.15 2.59
N TYR A 36 9.64 1.35 2.02
CA TYR A 36 8.93 2.52 2.54
C TYR A 36 8.14 3.22 1.45
N LEU A 37 7.10 3.93 1.84
CA LEU A 37 6.29 4.73 0.94
C LEU A 37 6.82 6.16 0.91
N LYS A 38 7.49 6.58 -0.17
CA LYS A 38 8.12 7.92 -0.25
C LYS A 38 7.08 9.04 -0.17
N ASP A 39 5.93 8.82 -0.81
CA ASP A 39 4.77 9.73 -0.89
C ASP A 39 3.45 8.91 -1.02
N PHE A 40 3.31 7.80 -0.27
CA PHE A 40 2.16 6.85 -0.30
C PHE A 40 1.86 6.20 -1.67
N MET A 41 2.66 6.47 -2.70
CA MET A 41 2.49 5.93 -4.05
C MET A 41 3.70 5.17 -4.55
N GLU A 42 4.90 5.64 -4.19
CA GLU A 42 6.14 4.98 -4.55
C GLU A 42 6.58 4.07 -3.41
N ARG A 43 6.43 2.77 -3.62
CA ARG A 43 7.01 1.74 -2.76
C ARG A 43 8.50 1.64 -3.08
N VAL A 44 9.33 2.35 -2.32
CA VAL A 44 10.78 2.31 -2.46
C VAL A 44 11.29 1.08 -1.73
N LYS A 45 11.93 0.17 -2.46
CA LYS A 45 12.61 -0.98 -1.89
C LYS A 45 13.84 -0.52 -1.09
N VAL A 46 13.86 -0.88 0.19
CA VAL A 46 15.00 -0.66 1.08
C VAL A 46 16.02 -1.77 0.87
N CYS A 47 15.56 -3.01 0.91
CA CYS A 47 16.38 -4.20 0.71
C CYS A 47 15.55 -5.44 0.43
N ASP A 48 16.18 -6.44 -0.17
CA ASP A 48 15.70 -7.83 -0.15
C ASP A 48 15.88 -8.43 1.25
N ILE A 49 14.83 -9.09 1.75
CA ILE A 49 14.84 -9.59 3.13
C ILE A 49 15.92 -10.66 3.34
N LEU A 50 16.23 -11.42 2.28
CA LEU A 50 17.23 -12.50 2.29
C LEU A 50 18.67 -12.01 2.34
N LEU A 51 18.91 -10.78 1.89
CA LEU A 51 20.25 -10.22 1.74
C LEU A 51 20.56 -9.18 2.81
N CYS A 52 19.55 -8.74 3.56
CA CYS A 52 19.73 -7.70 4.55
C CYS A 52 20.12 -8.24 5.94
N THR A 53 20.75 -7.38 6.74
CA THR A 53 20.97 -7.59 8.17
C THR A 53 20.45 -6.37 8.93
N VAL A 54 20.09 -6.56 10.20
CA VAL A 54 19.63 -5.48 11.07
C VAL A 54 20.53 -5.34 12.29
N ARG A 55 21.07 -4.14 12.48
CA ARG A 55 21.96 -3.78 13.59
C ARG A 55 21.26 -2.80 14.51
N GLU A 56 21.20 -3.13 15.80
CA GLU A 56 20.69 -2.21 16.82
C GLU A 56 21.73 -1.12 17.13
N ILE A 57 21.27 0.11 17.32
CA ILE A 57 22.14 1.22 17.72
C ILE A 57 21.99 1.43 19.22
N ASN A 58 23.03 1.13 19.98
CA ASN A 58 23.05 1.40 21.41
C ASN A 58 23.24 2.90 21.67
N SER A 59 22.20 3.56 22.18
CA SER A 59 22.20 4.99 22.50
C SER A 59 23.24 5.37 23.57
N LYS A 60 23.61 4.43 24.46
CA LYS A 60 24.64 4.63 25.49
C LYS A 60 26.05 4.64 24.92
N ALA A 61 26.31 3.88 23.85
CA ALA A 61 27.64 3.78 23.24
C ALA A 61 28.06 5.02 22.43
N LYS A 62 27.13 5.92 22.12
CA LYS A 62 27.37 7.16 21.34
C LYS A 62 27.13 8.46 22.12
N GLY A 63 26.86 8.37 23.43
CA GLY A 63 26.62 9.56 24.28
C GLY A 63 25.44 10.44 23.85
N ASN A 64 24.52 9.94 23.01
CA ASN A 64 23.47 10.74 22.38
C ASN A 64 22.07 10.17 22.67
N SER A 65 21.33 10.84 23.56
CA SER A 65 19.97 10.48 23.99
C SER A 65 18.92 10.58 22.87
N ASN A 66 19.24 11.25 21.76
CA ASN A 66 18.36 11.37 20.59
C ASN A 66 18.35 10.12 19.70
N LEU A 67 19.23 9.14 19.96
CA LEU A 67 19.31 7.86 19.22
C LEU A 67 18.53 6.71 19.89
N ARG A 68 17.51 7.03 20.70
CA ARG A 68 16.64 6.00 21.30
C ARG A 68 15.89 5.24 20.20
N TRP A 69 15.83 3.92 20.36
CA TRP A 69 15.10 3.00 19.47
C TRP A 69 15.54 3.11 18.00
N CYS A 70 16.83 3.40 17.78
CA CYS A 70 17.43 3.45 16.47
C CYS A 70 18.03 2.10 16.07
N PHE A 71 17.85 1.72 14.82
CA PHE A 71 18.48 0.55 14.21
C PHE A 71 18.88 0.87 12.78
N GLU A 72 19.77 0.04 12.23
CA GLU A 72 20.24 0.18 10.87
C GLU A 72 19.98 -1.09 10.08
N ILE A 73 19.43 -0.92 8.89
CA ILE A 73 19.29 -1.99 7.90
C ILE A 73 20.48 -1.89 6.94
N ILE A 74 21.23 -2.98 6.82
CA ILE A 74 22.43 -3.09 5.99
C ILE A 74 22.18 -4.14 4.91
N SER A 75 22.45 -3.81 3.65
CA SER A 75 22.35 -4.72 2.51
C SER A 75 23.67 -4.69 1.73
N PRO A 76 24.24 -5.84 1.32
CA PRO A 76 25.54 -5.92 0.63
C PRO A 76 25.65 -5.02 -0.61
N ASN A 77 24.54 -4.87 -1.35
CA ASN A 77 24.50 -4.18 -2.64
C ASN A 77 23.63 -2.92 -2.61
N SER A 78 23.34 -2.36 -1.43
CA SER A 78 22.46 -1.19 -1.32
C SER A 78 22.88 -0.29 -0.18
N LYS A 79 22.52 1.00 -0.26
CA LYS A 79 22.80 1.95 0.82
C LYS A 79 22.19 1.48 2.14
N SER A 80 22.88 1.72 3.25
CA SER A 80 22.32 1.43 4.57
C SER A 80 21.26 2.47 4.94
N TYR A 81 20.29 2.05 5.76
CA TYR A 81 19.21 2.90 6.23
C TYR A 81 19.22 2.94 7.75
N MET A 82 19.49 4.12 8.31
CA MET A 82 19.33 4.39 9.73
C MET A 82 17.88 4.80 10.01
N LEU A 83 17.21 4.01 10.83
CA LEU A 83 15.79 4.13 11.16
C LEU A 83 15.60 4.31 12.67
N GLN A 84 14.53 4.98 13.05
CA GLN A 84 14.10 5.18 14.42
C GLN A 84 12.62 4.84 14.57
N ALA A 85 12.32 4.00 15.55
CA ALA A 85 10.94 3.64 15.92
C ALA A 85 10.34 4.65 16.91
N CYS A 86 9.01 4.75 16.95
CA CYS A 86 8.29 5.65 17.85
C CYS A 86 8.40 5.24 19.33
N GLY A 87 8.70 3.97 19.61
CA GLY A 87 8.86 3.46 20.97
C GLY A 87 9.53 2.09 21.04
N PRO A 88 9.68 1.54 22.26
CA PRO A 88 10.39 0.28 22.49
C PRO A 88 9.65 -0.95 21.92
N ASN A 89 8.33 -0.92 21.86
CA ASN A 89 7.54 -2.02 21.31
C ASN A 89 7.66 -2.08 19.79
N ASP A 90 7.51 -0.94 19.12
CA ASP A 90 7.73 -0.83 17.67
C ASP A 90 9.16 -1.23 17.30
N PHE A 91 10.15 -0.79 18.08
CA PHE A 91 11.54 -1.18 17.89
C PHE A 91 11.74 -2.70 17.92
N LYS A 92 11.24 -3.35 18.99
CA LYS A 92 11.33 -4.81 19.14
C LYS A 92 10.61 -5.53 18.01
N MET A 93 9.43 -5.04 17.62
CA MET A 93 8.64 -5.60 16.53
C MET A 93 9.39 -5.54 15.20
N TRP A 94 9.95 -4.39 14.84
CA TRP A 94 10.69 -4.21 13.59
C TRP A 94 11.99 -5.02 13.55
N VAL A 95 12.81 -4.91 14.58
CA VAL A 95 14.09 -5.64 14.65
C VAL A 95 13.85 -7.15 14.71
N GLY A 96 12.89 -7.60 15.53
CA GLY A 96 12.51 -8.99 15.66
C GLY A 96 11.90 -9.56 14.38
N GLY A 97 11.04 -8.80 13.72
CA GLY A 97 10.41 -9.17 12.45
C GLY A 97 11.46 -9.40 11.35
N ILE A 98 12.39 -8.45 11.17
CA ILE A 98 13.46 -8.57 10.17
C ILE A 98 14.34 -9.79 10.47
N ARG A 99 14.79 -9.97 11.72
CA ARG A 99 15.62 -11.12 12.13
C ARG A 99 14.91 -12.45 11.94
N SER A 100 13.63 -12.52 12.25
CA SER A 100 12.83 -13.74 12.11
C SER A 100 12.67 -14.16 10.65
N CYS A 101 12.62 -13.19 9.72
CA CYS A 101 12.59 -13.49 8.29
C CYS A 101 13.93 -14.02 7.78
N ILE A 102 15.04 -13.44 8.27
CA ILE A 102 16.40 -13.90 7.95
C ILE A 102 16.63 -15.32 8.51
N GLY A 103 16.24 -15.58 9.76
CA GLY A 103 16.45 -16.86 10.43
C GLY A 103 15.63 -18.03 9.88
N LYS A 104 14.51 -17.77 9.20
CA LYS A 104 13.71 -18.81 8.52
C LYS A 104 14.34 -19.30 7.21
N ILE A 105 15.36 -18.60 6.69
CA ILE A 105 15.93 -18.85 5.36
C ILE A 105 17.46 -19.00 5.41
N THR A 106 18.07 -19.01 6.60
CA THR A 106 19.37 -19.67 6.72
C THR A 106 19.15 -21.16 6.57
N PRO A 107 19.68 -21.84 5.52
CA PRO A 107 19.90 -23.26 5.66
C PRO A 107 20.72 -23.45 6.93
N ARG A 108 20.40 -24.51 7.68
CA ARG A 108 21.25 -25.03 8.76
C ARG A 108 22.69 -24.77 8.34
N LYS A 109 23.38 -23.95 9.15
CA LYS A 109 24.83 -23.72 9.19
C LYS A 109 25.56 -24.35 8.00
N PHE A 110 26.24 -23.52 7.20
CA PHE A 110 27.48 -23.94 6.56
C PHE A 110 28.44 -24.42 7.66
N GLY A 111 28.29 -25.69 8.04
CA GLY A 111 29.17 -26.42 8.92
C GLY A 111 30.21 -27.06 8.04
N ARG A 112 31.38 -26.42 7.96
CA ARG A 112 32.60 -27.16 7.70
C ARG A 112 32.78 -28.13 8.88
N ASN A 113 32.79 -29.41 8.54
CA ASN A 113 33.50 -30.54 9.15
C ASN A 113 33.49 -30.68 10.68
N GLY A 114 32.89 -31.77 11.14
CA GLY A 114 33.10 -32.26 12.51
C GLY A 114 32.26 -33.48 12.89
N ALA A 115 32.59 -34.62 12.29
CA ALA A 115 32.51 -35.97 12.87
C ALA A 115 31.16 -36.60 13.33
N ARG A 116 30.99 -37.84 12.83
CA ARG A 116 30.42 -39.05 13.46
C ARG A 116 28.89 -39.24 13.51
N GLY A 117 28.46 -40.21 12.70
CA GLY A 117 27.83 -41.43 13.23
C GLY A 117 26.37 -41.63 12.85
N GLY A 118 26.06 -42.76 12.21
CA GLY A 118 24.70 -43.32 12.19
C GLY A 118 24.20 -43.77 10.83
N THR A 119 24.64 -44.95 10.41
CA THR A 119 24.07 -45.78 9.35
C THR A 119 22.58 -46.09 9.64
N GLN A 120 21.70 -45.99 8.64
CA GLN A 120 20.91 -47.13 8.14
C GLN A 120 19.99 -46.73 6.97
N THR A 121 20.18 -47.51 5.92
CA THR A 121 19.41 -47.70 4.70
C THR A 121 18.05 -48.33 4.98
N GLU A 122 16.98 -47.82 4.37
CA GLU A 122 15.87 -48.65 3.89
C GLU A 122 15.32 -48.08 2.58
N SER A 123 15.17 -48.97 1.61
CA SER A 123 14.68 -48.79 0.26
C SER A 123 13.26 -49.35 0.14
N ILE A 124 12.34 -48.67 -0.55
CA ILE A 124 11.27 -49.27 -1.39
C ILE A 124 10.88 -48.22 -2.45
N SER A 125 10.57 -48.72 -3.65
CA SER A 125 10.34 -48.04 -4.92
C SER A 125 8.90 -48.17 -5.43
N PHE A 126 8.53 -47.33 -6.42
CA PHE A 126 7.34 -47.31 -7.29
C PHE A 126 6.02 -46.85 -6.62
N ASP A 127 5.29 -45.86 -7.17
CA ASP A 127 4.56 -45.97 -8.46
C ASP A 127 4.44 -44.64 -9.25
N GLU A 128 4.28 -44.79 -10.56
CA GLU A 128 4.22 -43.77 -11.61
C GLU A 128 2.86 -43.89 -12.34
N GLY A 129 2.20 -42.75 -12.59
CA GLY A 129 0.93 -42.64 -13.33
C GLY A 129 -0.14 -41.92 -12.50
N GLY A 130 -0.91 -40.96 -12.97
CA GLY A 130 -1.17 -40.45 -14.31
C GLY A 130 -2.46 -39.63 -14.20
N ASP A 131 -2.59 -38.65 -15.08
CA ASP A 131 -3.82 -37.98 -15.51
C ASP A 131 -4.36 -36.75 -14.77
N ALA A 132 -4.77 -35.83 -15.65
CA ALA A 132 -5.26 -34.49 -15.46
C ALA A 132 -6.63 -34.44 -14.77
N GLU A 133 -6.94 -33.32 -14.11
CA GLU A 133 -8.12 -32.50 -14.44
C GLU A 133 -8.26 -31.27 -13.52
N GLY A 134 -8.60 -30.15 -14.16
CA GLY A 134 -9.34 -28.98 -13.69
C GLY A 134 -9.30 -28.55 -12.22
N ASN A 135 -8.76 -27.35 -11.98
CA ASN A 135 -9.52 -26.37 -11.19
C ASN A 135 -9.14 -24.92 -11.52
N ALA A 136 -9.79 -24.36 -12.55
CA ALA A 136 -9.84 -22.92 -12.78
C ALA A 136 -10.82 -22.28 -11.77
N SER A 137 -10.31 -21.90 -10.60
CA SER A 137 -11.11 -21.21 -9.58
C SER A 137 -10.89 -19.69 -9.62
N GLY A 138 -11.81 -18.99 -10.27
CA GLY A 138 -12.41 -17.75 -9.73
C GLY A 138 -11.58 -16.46 -9.63
N HIS A 139 -10.76 -16.10 -10.63
CA HIS A 139 -9.95 -14.88 -10.61
C HIS A 139 -10.59 -13.63 -11.28
N GLY A 140 -11.90 -13.63 -11.54
CA GLY A 140 -12.57 -12.49 -12.24
C GLY A 140 -13.94 -12.08 -11.70
N GLY A 141 -14.37 -12.61 -10.54
CA GLY A 141 -15.71 -12.37 -10.01
C GLY A 141 -15.96 -10.92 -9.60
N ALA A 142 -14.96 -10.23 -9.06
CA ALA A 142 -15.12 -8.83 -8.64
C ALA A 142 -15.18 -7.88 -9.83
N ARG A 143 -14.41 -8.17 -10.89
CA ARG A 143 -14.51 -7.44 -12.16
C ARG A 143 -15.92 -7.59 -12.75
N LEU A 144 -16.44 -8.81 -12.85
CA LEU A 144 -17.76 -9.07 -13.41
C LEU A 144 -18.86 -8.35 -12.60
N ALA A 145 -18.80 -8.48 -11.27
CA ALA A 145 -19.73 -7.79 -10.37
C ALA A 145 -19.68 -6.25 -10.50
N LEU A 146 -18.55 -5.64 -10.86
CA LEU A 146 -18.49 -4.19 -11.08
C LEU A 146 -19.21 -3.79 -12.38
N PHE A 147 -19.13 -4.61 -13.43
CA PHE A 147 -19.75 -4.34 -14.73
C PHE A 147 -21.23 -4.76 -14.82
N ASP A 148 -21.66 -5.69 -13.97
CA ASP A 148 -23.07 -6.15 -13.88
C ASP A 148 -23.94 -5.25 -12.98
N ASN A 149 -23.34 -4.27 -12.32
CA ASN A 149 -24.05 -3.28 -11.51
C ASN A 149 -24.33 -2.01 -12.32
N ASP A 150 -25.55 -1.47 -12.17
CA ASP A 150 -26.00 -0.21 -12.78
C ASP A 150 -25.36 1.02 -12.08
N PHE A 151 -24.03 1.07 -12.04
CA PHE A 151 -23.32 2.18 -11.41
C PHE A 151 -23.53 3.48 -12.18
N VAL A 152 -23.59 4.57 -11.43
CA VAL A 152 -23.58 5.94 -11.96
C VAL A 152 -22.34 6.67 -11.49
N CYS A 153 -21.85 7.60 -12.31
CA CYS A 153 -20.69 8.44 -11.98
C CYS A 153 -20.85 9.13 -10.63
N ALA A 154 -19.85 9.01 -9.77
CA ALA A 154 -19.89 9.53 -8.41
C ALA A 154 -20.14 11.04 -8.31
N ASP A 155 -19.76 11.81 -9.35
CA ASP A 155 -19.80 13.27 -9.30
C ASP A 155 -20.94 13.89 -10.09
N CYS A 156 -21.38 13.26 -11.19
CA CYS A 156 -22.39 13.84 -12.07
C CYS A 156 -23.59 12.93 -12.35
N GLY A 157 -23.58 11.69 -11.83
CA GLY A 157 -24.67 10.74 -12.02
C GLY A 157 -24.82 10.20 -13.44
N ASN A 158 -23.85 10.43 -14.34
CA ASN A 158 -23.87 9.83 -15.68
C ASN A 158 -23.77 8.30 -15.59
N VAL A 159 -24.58 7.59 -16.36
CA VAL A 159 -24.59 6.12 -16.41
C VAL A 159 -23.30 5.55 -17.00
N ASP A 160 -23.10 4.24 -16.77
CA ASP A 160 -22.02 3.41 -17.30
C ASP A 160 -20.60 4.01 -17.14
N PRO A 161 -20.17 4.33 -15.90
CA PRO A 161 -18.84 4.88 -15.66
C PRO A 161 -17.74 3.83 -15.87
N ASP A 162 -16.93 4.00 -16.91
CA ASP A 162 -15.81 3.10 -17.24
C ASP A 162 -14.44 3.51 -16.63
N TRP A 163 -14.44 4.48 -15.72
CA TRP A 163 -13.24 4.96 -15.03
C TRP A 163 -13.42 4.87 -13.53
N ALA A 164 -12.31 4.86 -12.80
CA ALA A 164 -12.34 4.87 -11.34
C ALA A 164 -11.20 5.71 -10.76
N SER A 165 -11.45 6.27 -9.58
CA SER A 165 -10.40 6.80 -8.71
C SER A 165 -10.13 5.81 -7.58
N LEU A 166 -9.08 5.02 -7.72
CA LEU A 166 -8.83 3.87 -6.83
C LEU A 166 -8.59 4.25 -5.37
N ASN A 167 -7.92 5.39 -5.12
CA ASN A 167 -7.67 5.86 -3.74
C ASN A 167 -8.92 6.48 -3.08
N LEU A 168 -9.90 6.90 -3.88
CA LEU A 168 -11.14 7.48 -3.38
C LEU A 168 -12.27 6.44 -3.32
N GLY A 169 -12.11 5.30 -4.00
CA GLY A 169 -13.11 4.25 -4.01
C GLY A 169 -14.33 4.55 -4.88
N VAL A 170 -14.18 5.38 -5.93
CA VAL A 170 -15.31 5.82 -6.76
C VAL A 170 -15.15 5.45 -8.22
N VAL A 171 -16.28 5.21 -8.89
CA VAL A 171 -16.39 5.08 -10.35
C VAL A 171 -16.89 6.37 -10.97
N LEU A 172 -16.32 6.72 -12.13
CA LEU A 172 -16.40 8.02 -12.79
C LEU A 172 -16.68 7.84 -14.29
N CYS A 173 -17.46 8.76 -14.86
CA CYS A 173 -17.55 8.86 -16.32
C CYS A 173 -16.26 9.45 -16.89
N ILE A 174 -16.10 9.36 -18.22
CA ILE A 174 -14.90 9.84 -18.92
C ILE A 174 -14.59 11.31 -18.63
N GLU A 175 -15.61 12.19 -18.63
CA GLU A 175 -15.41 13.62 -18.41
C GLU A 175 -14.95 13.94 -16.98
N CYS A 176 -15.63 13.38 -15.96
CA CYS A 176 -15.24 13.57 -14.57
C CYS A 176 -13.86 12.97 -14.29
N SER A 177 -13.53 11.82 -14.89
CA SER A 177 -12.18 11.25 -14.81
C SER A 177 -11.11 12.21 -15.35
N GLY A 178 -11.43 12.96 -16.43
CA GLY A 178 -10.55 13.98 -16.99
C GLY A 178 -10.31 15.15 -16.03
N VAL A 179 -11.36 15.58 -15.32
CA VAL A 179 -11.22 16.59 -14.25
C VAL A 179 -10.38 16.03 -13.10
N HIS A 180 -10.65 14.82 -12.63
CA HIS A 180 -9.87 14.17 -11.56
C HIS A 180 -8.38 14.09 -11.87
N ARG A 181 -7.99 13.81 -13.13
CA ARG A 181 -6.59 13.85 -13.55
C ARG A 181 -5.94 15.22 -13.33
N SER A 182 -6.69 16.31 -13.56
CA SER A 182 -6.20 17.68 -13.37
C SER A 182 -5.98 18.06 -11.90
N LEU A 183 -6.62 17.36 -10.95
CA LEU A 183 -6.38 17.55 -9.52
C LEU A 183 -4.98 17.05 -9.09
N GLY A 184 -4.38 16.16 -9.88
CA GLY A 184 -3.11 15.52 -9.59
C GLY A 184 -3.27 14.26 -8.74
N VAL A 185 -2.28 13.36 -8.85
CA VAL A 185 -2.33 12.02 -8.26
C VAL A 185 -2.48 12.02 -6.74
N HIS A 186 -1.95 13.05 -6.07
CA HIS A 186 -2.05 13.25 -4.62
C HIS A 186 -3.50 13.41 -4.13
N VAL A 187 -4.43 13.81 -5.00
CA VAL A 187 -5.86 13.88 -4.73
C VAL A 187 -6.59 12.68 -5.31
N SER A 188 -6.37 12.36 -6.59
CA SER A 188 -7.11 11.29 -7.27
C SER A 188 -6.21 10.44 -8.18
N LYS A 189 -6.27 9.12 -7.99
CA LYS A 189 -5.56 8.10 -8.77
C LYS A 189 -6.52 7.48 -9.79
N VAL A 190 -6.61 8.11 -10.96
CA VAL A 190 -7.51 7.68 -12.03
C VAL A 190 -6.98 6.44 -12.77
N ARG A 191 -7.84 5.44 -12.98
CA ARG A 191 -7.63 4.24 -13.82
C ARG A 191 -8.85 3.97 -14.70
N SER A 192 -8.62 3.47 -15.90
CA SER A 192 -9.66 2.93 -16.78
C SER A 192 -10.02 1.52 -16.32
N LEU A 193 -11.31 1.26 -16.10
CA LEU A 193 -11.79 -0.07 -15.74
C LEU A 193 -11.70 -1.06 -16.92
N ARG A 194 -11.63 -0.54 -18.15
CA ARG A 194 -11.55 -1.33 -19.40
C ARG A 194 -10.15 -1.40 -19.98
N LEU A 195 -9.40 -0.29 -19.94
CA LEU A 195 -8.13 -0.15 -20.65
C LEU A 195 -6.90 -0.45 -19.76
N ASP A 196 -7.01 -0.27 -18.45
CA ASP A 196 -5.88 -0.51 -17.54
C ASP A 196 -5.98 -1.90 -16.91
N THR A 197 -4.83 -2.48 -16.56
CA THR A 197 -4.79 -3.66 -15.69
C THR A 197 -5.13 -3.24 -14.25
N ILE A 198 -6.26 -3.72 -13.75
CA ILE A 198 -6.72 -3.53 -12.38
C ILE A 198 -6.70 -4.87 -11.66
N SER A 199 -6.17 -4.90 -10.45
CA SER A 199 -6.10 -6.11 -9.64
C SER A 199 -7.47 -6.46 -9.04
N GLU A 200 -7.70 -7.74 -8.76
CA GLU A 200 -8.92 -8.21 -8.07
C GLU A 200 -9.13 -7.52 -6.72
N PHE A 201 -8.06 -7.15 -6.02
CA PHE A 201 -8.15 -6.39 -4.78
C PHE A 201 -8.72 -4.98 -5.01
N GLU A 202 -8.28 -4.29 -6.06
CA GLU A 202 -8.78 -2.96 -6.40
C GLU A 202 -10.24 -3.01 -6.85
N TYR A 203 -10.66 -4.04 -7.60
CA TYR A 203 -12.07 -4.26 -7.91
C TYR A 203 -12.91 -4.49 -6.65
N LYS A 204 -12.44 -5.34 -5.72
CA LYS A 204 -13.11 -5.55 -4.43
C LYS A 204 -13.19 -4.28 -3.59
N LEU A 205 -12.14 -3.46 -3.60
CA LEU A 205 -12.13 -2.18 -2.89
C LEU A 205 -13.20 -1.23 -3.45
N LEU A 206 -13.33 -1.15 -4.78
CA LEU A 206 -14.36 -0.33 -5.42
C LEU A 206 -15.78 -0.81 -5.07
N LEU A 207 -16.02 -2.12 -5.04
CA LEU A 207 -17.31 -2.69 -4.64
C LEU A 207 -17.61 -2.47 -3.16
N GLU A 208 -16.62 -2.62 -2.28
CA GLU A 208 -16.81 -2.48 -0.84
C GLU A 208 -17.00 -1.02 -0.41
N LEU A 209 -16.26 -0.08 -1.01
CA LEU A 209 -16.46 1.34 -0.76
C LEU A 209 -17.75 1.83 -1.44
N GLY A 210 -17.83 1.71 -2.76
CA GLY A 210 -18.99 2.15 -3.54
C GLY A 210 -19.22 3.67 -3.51
N ASN A 211 -19.82 4.19 -4.58
CA ASN A 211 -20.08 5.63 -4.69
C ASN A 211 -20.98 6.17 -3.57
N ASP A 212 -21.94 5.37 -3.08
CA ASP A 212 -22.88 5.78 -2.06
C ASP A 212 -22.19 6.04 -0.72
N LYS A 213 -21.41 5.08 -0.21
CA LYS A 213 -20.70 5.26 1.07
C LYS A 213 -19.68 6.39 0.97
N VAL A 214 -19.01 6.53 -0.18
CA VAL A 214 -18.05 7.62 -0.40
C VAL A 214 -18.76 8.97 -0.44
N ASN A 215 -19.89 9.10 -1.13
CA ASN A 215 -20.64 10.35 -1.21
C ASN A 215 -21.26 10.74 0.14
N GLN A 216 -21.65 9.78 0.99
CA GLN A 216 -22.09 10.05 2.36
C GLN A 216 -21.02 10.76 3.21
N ILE A 217 -19.74 10.64 2.85
CA ILE A 217 -18.64 11.35 3.52
C ILE A 217 -18.33 12.66 2.80
N TRP A 218 -18.10 12.57 1.49
CA TRP A 218 -17.61 13.70 0.69
C TRP A 218 -18.68 14.72 0.34
N GLU A 219 -19.95 14.42 0.53
CA GLU A 219 -21.10 15.31 0.28
C GLU A 219 -21.97 15.51 1.55
N ALA A 220 -21.51 15.03 2.72
CA ALA A 220 -22.24 15.05 3.99
C ALA A 220 -22.79 16.44 4.35
N GLY A 221 -21.91 17.45 4.31
CA GLY A 221 -22.19 18.84 4.62
C GLY A 221 -22.73 19.65 3.44
N LEU A 222 -23.09 19.04 2.31
CA LEU A 222 -23.60 19.76 1.13
C LEU A 222 -24.81 20.64 1.46
N HIS A 223 -25.70 20.17 2.33
CA HIS A 223 -26.90 20.88 2.75
C HIS A 223 -26.61 22.21 3.49
N HIS A 224 -25.40 22.36 4.06
CA HIS A 224 -24.93 23.60 4.66
C HIS A 224 -24.39 24.61 3.62
N GLN A 225 -24.09 24.18 2.40
CA GLN A 225 -23.45 24.99 1.36
C GLN A 225 -24.48 25.59 0.40
N LYS A 226 -24.84 26.86 0.62
CA LYS A 226 -25.81 27.58 -0.23
C LYS A 226 -25.31 27.70 -1.68
N GLY A 227 -26.19 27.44 -2.65
CA GLY A 227 -25.91 27.59 -4.08
C GLY A 227 -25.17 26.42 -4.73
N TRP A 228 -24.82 25.38 -3.96
CA TRP A 228 -24.17 24.18 -4.48
C TRP A 228 -25.20 23.08 -4.76
N THR A 229 -25.14 22.51 -5.96
CA THR A 229 -25.92 21.34 -6.34
C THR A 229 -25.07 20.39 -7.15
N LYS A 230 -25.26 19.09 -6.93
CA LYS A 230 -24.54 18.05 -7.67
C LYS A 230 -24.84 18.17 -9.17
N PRO A 231 -23.82 18.25 -10.04
CA PRO A 231 -24.06 18.36 -11.47
C PRO A 231 -24.77 17.12 -12.01
N LYS A 232 -25.49 17.28 -13.11
CA LYS A 232 -26.04 16.16 -13.89
C LYS A 232 -25.07 15.74 -14.99
N GLY A 233 -25.28 14.59 -15.61
CA GLY A 233 -24.46 14.08 -16.71
C GLY A 233 -24.30 15.08 -17.86
N GLY A 234 -25.36 15.81 -18.23
CA GLY A 234 -25.33 16.84 -19.28
C GLY A 234 -24.75 18.19 -18.87
N ALA A 235 -24.27 18.36 -17.62
CA ALA A 235 -23.67 19.63 -17.18
C ALA A 235 -22.35 19.91 -17.91
N THR A 236 -22.03 21.20 -18.09
CA THR A 236 -20.79 21.62 -18.74
C THR A 236 -19.57 21.16 -17.95
N ARG A 237 -18.45 20.96 -18.65
CA ARG A 237 -17.17 20.59 -18.03
C ARG A 237 -16.78 21.55 -16.90
N ARG A 238 -17.02 22.86 -17.07
CA ARG A 238 -16.71 23.87 -16.05
C ARG A 238 -17.47 23.63 -14.74
N VAL A 239 -18.77 23.35 -14.83
CA VAL A 239 -19.60 23.07 -13.64
C VAL A 239 -19.14 21.79 -12.95
N LYS A 240 -18.82 20.74 -13.72
CA LYS A 240 -18.23 19.50 -13.20
C LYS A 240 -16.89 19.76 -12.51
N GLU A 241 -16.04 20.61 -13.09
CA GLU A 241 -14.74 20.98 -12.53
C GLU A 241 -14.85 21.74 -11.21
N GLU A 242 -15.72 22.75 -11.15
CA GLU A 242 -15.99 23.50 -9.92
C GLU A 242 -16.52 22.57 -8.82
N TRP A 243 -17.46 21.69 -9.14
CA TRP A 243 -17.97 20.68 -8.21
C TRP A 243 -16.88 19.75 -7.67
N ILE A 244 -16.10 19.14 -8.56
CA ILE A 244 -15.08 18.14 -8.24
C ILE A 244 -13.94 18.76 -7.40
N LYS A 245 -13.53 20.00 -7.71
CA LYS A 245 -12.54 20.74 -6.90
C LYS A 245 -13.08 21.03 -5.50
N SER A 246 -14.31 21.53 -5.39
CA SER A 246 -14.94 21.77 -4.10
C SER A 246 -15.06 20.51 -3.26
N LYS A 247 -15.47 19.41 -3.88
CA LYS A 247 -15.63 18.12 -3.21
C LYS A 247 -14.30 17.58 -2.69
N TYR A 248 -13.30 17.40 -3.56
CA TYR A 248 -12.11 16.61 -3.21
C TYR A 248 -10.87 17.41 -2.85
N LEU A 249 -10.69 18.59 -3.46
CA LEU A 249 -9.50 19.42 -3.23
C LEU A 249 -9.70 20.32 -2.00
N TRP A 250 -10.84 21.01 -1.94
CA TRP A 250 -11.15 21.95 -0.86
C TRP A 250 -11.93 21.30 0.29
N LYS A 251 -12.44 20.08 0.10
CA LYS A 251 -13.24 19.34 1.10
C LYS A 251 -14.47 20.14 1.55
N GLY A 252 -15.02 20.98 0.67
CA GLY A 252 -16.04 21.98 1.00
C GLY A 252 -17.40 21.40 1.37
N PHE A 253 -17.66 20.13 1.08
CA PHE A 253 -18.92 19.45 1.42
C PHE A 253 -18.74 18.37 2.48
N VAL A 254 -17.56 18.25 3.10
CA VAL A 254 -17.35 17.33 4.22
C VAL A 254 -17.91 17.95 5.49
N GLU A 255 -18.60 17.16 6.31
CA GLU A 255 -19.02 17.57 7.64
C GLU A 255 -17.89 17.31 8.65
N TYR A 256 -17.50 18.35 9.39
CA TYR A 256 -16.53 18.24 10.46
C TYR A 256 -17.29 18.09 11.77
N LEU A 257 -17.08 16.98 12.47
CA LEU A 257 -17.56 16.87 13.85
C LEU A 257 -16.84 17.94 14.68
N PRO A 258 -17.56 18.75 15.47
CA PRO A 258 -16.90 19.64 16.42
C PRO A 258 -16.08 18.80 17.40
N GLU A 259 -14.83 19.22 17.63
CA GLU A 259 -13.91 18.62 18.61
C GLU A 259 -14.46 18.69 20.05
#